data_AF-A0A1I8A8R7-F1
#
_entry.id   AF-A0A1I8A8R7-F1
#
_cell.length_a   1.000
_cell.length_b   1.000
_cell.length_c   1.000
_cell.angle_alpha   90.00
_cell.angle_beta   90.00
_cell.angle_gamma   90.00
#
_symmetry.space_group_name_H-M   'P 1'
#
loop_
_entity.id
_entity.type
_entity.pdbx_description
1 polymer ?
#
loop_
_entity_poly.entity_id
_entity_poly.type
_entity_poly.pdbx_seq_one_letter_code
_entity_poly.pdbx_strand_id
1 'polypeptide(L)'
;MNQVPLAFCERVCAIFLTDGILAAKELSGHYGRIAWTRFRHDCDYEVDVKDGIEQQAQSYLTHTGEDVHTPEEVDAVPKKHVRNVCIYLLDAKKESVAESMRIVRRFPYSSYSFVLLSPSFAGSTSCAR
;
A
#
# COMPACT_ATOMS: atom_id res chain seq x y z
N MET A 1 3.83 26.76 -6.89
CA MET A 1 3.70 26.16 -8.25
C MET A 1 2.25 26.22 -8.74
N ASN A 2 1.73 27.43 -9.05
CA ASN A 2 0.32 27.57 -9.50
C ASN A 2 0.19 27.83 -11.02
N GLN A 3 1.33 28.01 -11.69
CA GLN A 3 1.41 28.22 -13.14
C GLN A 3 1.36 26.88 -13.92
N VAL A 4 1.48 25.75 -13.21
CA VAL A 4 1.41 24.41 -13.80
C VAL A 4 -0.06 23.96 -13.83
N PRO A 5 -0.55 23.42 -14.96
CA PRO A 5 -1.92 22.94 -15.05
C PRO A 5 -2.28 21.95 -13.93
N LEU A 6 -3.48 22.10 -13.36
CA LEU A 6 -3.94 21.26 -12.25
C LEU A 6 -3.87 19.77 -12.59
N ALA A 7 -4.33 19.39 -13.79
CA ALA A 7 -4.31 18.00 -14.26
C ALA A 7 -2.88 17.41 -14.33
N PHE A 8 -1.87 18.23 -14.59
CA PHE A 8 -0.48 17.79 -14.53
C PHE A 8 -0.06 17.49 -13.09
N CYS A 9 -0.37 18.41 -12.16
CA CYS A 9 -0.09 18.20 -10.73
C CYS A 9 -0.78 16.94 -10.21
N GLU A 10 -2.05 16.72 -10.57
CA GLU A 10 -2.80 15.50 -10.21
C GLU A 10 -2.15 14.24 -10.77
N ARG A 11 -1.73 14.27 -12.04
CA ARG A 11 -1.10 13.11 -12.69
C ARG A 11 0.23 12.76 -12.05
N VAL A 12 1.08 13.75 -11.78
CA VAL A 12 2.38 13.51 -11.13
C VAL A 12 2.18 13.04 -9.69
N CYS A 13 1.30 13.69 -8.93
CA CYS A 13 0.92 13.26 -7.59
C CYS A 13 0.18 11.92 -7.57
N ALA A 14 -0.31 11.38 -8.68
CA ALA A 14 -0.89 10.03 -8.72
C ALA A 14 0.17 8.93 -8.95
N ILE A 15 1.33 9.29 -9.50
CA ILE A 15 2.41 8.38 -9.89
C ILE A 15 3.49 8.29 -8.80
N PHE A 16 3.70 9.35 -8.01
CA PHE A 16 4.78 9.35 -7.03
C PHE A 16 4.70 8.21 -6.02
N LEU A 17 5.87 7.72 -5.61
CA LEU A 17 6.03 6.84 -4.44
C LEU A 17 5.79 7.63 -3.15
N THR A 18 5.59 6.91 -2.04
CA THR A 18 5.29 7.48 -0.72
C THR A 18 6.30 8.57 -0.31
N ASP A 19 7.60 8.34 -0.49
CA ASP A 19 8.64 9.34 -0.18
C ASP A 19 8.50 10.64 -0.98
N GLY A 20 8.18 10.51 -2.27
CA GLY A 20 7.94 11.65 -3.15
C GLY A 20 6.73 12.47 -2.70
N ILE A 21 5.69 11.81 -2.19
CA ILE A 21 4.50 12.46 -1.62
C ILE A 21 4.80 13.10 -0.27
N LEU A 22 5.62 12.45 0.56
CA LEU A 22 6.05 12.97 1.86
C LEU A 22 6.78 14.30 1.73
N ALA A 23 7.68 14.41 0.75
CA ALA A 23 8.34 15.68 0.43
C ALA A 23 7.39 16.68 -0.23
N ALA A 24 6.55 16.22 -1.16
CA ALA A 24 5.67 17.09 -1.93
C ALA A 24 4.57 17.75 -1.10
N LYS A 25 4.12 17.15 0.01
CA LYS A 25 3.07 17.71 0.88
C LYS A 25 3.49 19.03 1.54
N GLU A 26 4.79 19.27 1.69
CA GLU A 26 5.35 20.50 2.26
C GLU A 26 5.42 21.65 1.24
N LEU A 27 5.13 21.39 -0.03
CA LEU A 27 5.17 22.40 -1.09
C LEU A 27 3.93 23.32 -1.00
N SER A 28 4.06 24.54 -1.52
CA SER A 28 2.93 25.47 -1.61
C SER A 28 2.18 25.37 -2.94
N GLY A 29 0.90 25.74 -2.92
CA GLY A 29 0.05 25.78 -4.11
C GLY A 29 -0.63 24.45 -4.44
N HIS A 30 -1.06 24.29 -5.69
CA HIS A 30 -1.85 23.12 -6.11
C HIS A 30 -1.16 21.78 -5.82
N TYR A 31 0.15 21.72 -6.09
CA TYR A 31 0.93 20.51 -5.93
C TYR A 31 0.97 20.01 -4.49
N GLY A 32 1.30 20.88 -3.53
CA GLY A 32 1.34 20.49 -2.13
C GLY A 32 -0.03 20.20 -1.56
N ARG A 33 -1.07 20.90 -2.00
CA ARG A 33 -2.45 20.58 -1.59
C ARG A 33 -2.86 19.18 -2.05
N ILE A 34 -2.58 18.82 -3.31
CA ILE A 34 -2.87 17.49 -3.84
C ILE A 34 -2.03 16.43 -3.12
N ALA A 35 -0.73 16.67 -2.95
CA ALA A 35 0.16 15.75 -2.27
C ALA A 35 -0.26 15.53 -0.81
N TRP A 36 -0.69 16.58 -0.10
CA TRP A 36 -1.20 16.48 1.26
C TRP A 36 -2.51 15.69 1.34
N THR A 37 -3.46 15.96 0.45
CA THR A 37 -4.71 15.18 0.38
C THR A 37 -4.40 13.71 0.10
N ARG A 38 -3.52 13.43 -0.86
CA ARG A 38 -3.09 12.07 -1.15
C ARG A 38 -2.44 11.43 0.08
N PHE A 39 -1.47 12.09 0.69
CA PHE A 39 -0.75 11.60 1.87
C PHE A 39 -1.69 11.19 3.02
N ARG A 40 -2.78 11.93 3.24
CA ARG A 40 -3.77 11.58 4.27
C ARG A 40 -4.59 10.33 3.95
N HIS A 41 -4.72 10.01 2.67
CA HIS A 41 -5.50 8.87 2.21
C HIS A 41 -4.62 7.72 1.71
N ASP A 42 -3.30 7.86 1.68
CA ASP A 42 -2.42 6.76 1.32
C ASP A 42 -2.47 5.74 2.47
N CYS A 43 -2.72 4.48 2.09
CA CYS A 43 -2.74 3.36 3.02
C CYS A 43 -1.86 2.22 2.51
N ASP A 44 -1.33 1.46 3.45
CA ASP A 44 -0.62 0.23 3.17
C ASP A 44 -1.57 -0.97 3.34
N TYR A 45 -1.33 -2.05 2.61
CA TYR A 45 -2.04 -3.31 2.73
C TYR A 45 -1.03 -4.43 2.97
N GLU A 46 -1.12 -5.06 4.12
CA GLU A 46 -0.30 -6.23 4.47
C GLU A 46 -1.16 -7.50 4.42
N VAL A 47 -0.60 -8.59 3.93
CA VAL A 47 -1.28 -9.89 3.90
C VAL A 47 -0.30 -11.05 3.97
N ASP A 48 -0.63 -12.03 4.80
CA ASP A 48 0.05 -13.32 4.85
C ASP A 48 -0.61 -14.29 3.87
N VAL A 49 0.18 -15.03 3.10
CA VAL A 49 -0.31 -16.06 2.19
C VAL A 49 0.37 -17.37 2.53
N LYS A 50 -0.45 -18.39 2.79
CA LYS A 50 0.00 -19.76 3.06
C LYS A 50 -0.95 -20.75 2.44
N ASP A 51 -0.42 -21.81 1.85
CA ASP A 51 -1.17 -22.89 1.24
C ASP A 51 -2.19 -22.40 0.20
N GLY A 52 -1.88 -21.26 -0.46
CA GLY A 52 -2.80 -20.60 -1.41
C GLY A 52 -3.97 -19.85 -0.77
N ILE A 53 -3.91 -19.53 0.52
CA ILE A 53 -4.98 -18.86 1.26
C ILE A 53 -4.46 -17.54 1.83
N GLU A 54 -5.19 -16.44 1.60
CA GLU A 54 -5.00 -15.16 2.29
C GLU A 54 -5.33 -15.34 3.79
N GLN A 55 -4.33 -15.18 4.65
CA GLN A 55 -4.53 -15.18 6.10
C GLN A 55 -4.84 -13.78 6.60
N GLN A 56 -5.66 -13.75 7.66
CA GLN A 56 -6.44 -12.59 8.09
C GLN A 56 -5.64 -11.60 8.95
N ALA A 57 -4.41 -11.28 8.55
CA ALA A 57 -3.62 -10.19 9.11
C ALA A 57 -3.65 -9.03 8.12
N GLN A 58 -4.81 -8.40 7.98
CA GLN A 58 -4.98 -7.22 7.15
C GLN A 58 -4.81 -6.01 8.06
N SER A 59 -3.75 -5.24 7.84
CA SER A 59 -3.60 -3.93 8.48
C SER A 59 -3.62 -2.84 7.40
N TYR A 60 -4.42 -1.81 7.63
CA TYR A 60 -4.21 -0.52 6.97
C TYR A 60 -3.50 0.40 7.93
N LEU A 61 -2.30 0.84 7.54
CA LEU A 61 -1.66 1.95 8.21
C LEU A 61 -2.03 3.23 7.48
N THR A 62 -2.84 4.06 8.13
CA THR A 62 -3.02 5.46 7.72
C THR A 62 -1.89 6.31 8.30
N HIS A 63 -1.59 7.48 7.71
CA HIS A 63 -0.64 8.43 8.30
C HIS A 63 -1.01 8.83 9.75
N THR A 64 -2.28 8.73 10.12
CA THR A 64 -2.79 8.98 11.48
C THR A 64 -2.43 7.89 12.48
N GLY A 65 -1.84 6.77 12.05
CA GLY A 65 -1.45 5.65 12.90
C GLY A 65 -2.64 4.84 13.42
N GLU A 66 -3.82 5.03 12.82
CA GLU A 66 -4.98 4.19 13.12
C GLU A 66 -4.84 2.92 12.30
N ASP A 67 -4.64 1.81 13.01
CA ASP A 67 -4.66 0.46 12.45
C ASP A 67 -6.11 0.00 12.29
N VAL A 68 -6.45 -0.36 11.06
CA VAL A 68 -7.73 -1.01 10.75
C VAL A 68 -7.48 -2.50 10.65
N HIS A 69 -8.18 -3.29 11.47
CA HIS A 69 -7.95 -4.73 11.59
C HIS A 69 -9.13 -5.60 11.16
N THR A 70 -10.32 -5.03 10.97
CA THR A 70 -11.49 -5.84 10.60
C THR A 70 -11.60 -5.98 9.08
N PRO A 71 -11.94 -7.17 8.55
CA PRO A 71 -12.14 -7.39 7.12
C PRO A 71 -13.16 -6.44 6.48
N GLU A 72 -14.21 -6.08 7.21
CA GLU A 72 -15.26 -5.19 6.74
C GLU A 72 -14.74 -3.76 6.52
N GLU A 73 -13.92 -3.26 7.45
CA GLU A 73 -13.27 -1.97 7.32
C GLU A 73 -12.22 -2.00 6.20
N VAL A 74 -11.51 -3.13 6.05
CA VAL A 74 -10.54 -3.35 4.97
C VAL A 74 -11.18 -3.28 3.58
N ASP A 75 -12.35 -3.89 3.43
CA ASP A 75 -13.09 -3.86 2.18
C ASP A 75 -13.76 -2.51 1.91
N ALA A 76 -14.05 -1.73 2.95
CA ALA A 76 -14.54 -0.37 2.83
C ALA A 76 -13.47 0.61 2.30
N VAL A 77 -12.17 0.31 2.45
CA VAL A 77 -11.10 1.17 1.93
C VAL A 77 -11.12 1.18 0.39
N PRO A 78 -11.30 2.35 -0.25
CA PRO A 78 -11.24 2.44 -1.69
C PRO A 78 -9.86 2.00 -2.20
N LYS A 79 -9.80 0.97 -3.04
CA LYS A 79 -8.53 0.34 -3.46
C LYS A 79 -7.54 1.29 -4.16
N LYS A 80 -8.02 2.43 -4.68
CA LYS A 80 -7.20 3.54 -5.22
C LYS A 80 -6.32 4.27 -4.19
N HIS A 81 -6.63 4.09 -2.91
CA HIS A 81 -5.92 4.65 -1.76
C HIS A 81 -4.81 3.73 -1.26
N VAL A 82 -4.82 2.45 -1.66
CA VAL A 82 -3.76 1.51 -1.33
C VAL A 82 -2.54 1.78 -2.21
N ARG A 83 -1.41 2.11 -1.59
CA ARG A 83 -0.17 2.46 -2.31
C ARG A 83 0.94 1.46 -2.13
N ASN A 84 0.98 0.77 -1.01
CA ASN A 84 1.92 -0.32 -0.81
C ASN A 84 1.16 -1.58 -0.47
N VAL A 85 1.54 -2.68 -1.11
CA VAL A 85 1.01 -4.01 -0.86
C VAL A 85 2.19 -4.90 -0.48
N CYS A 86 2.28 -5.28 0.80
CA CYS A 86 3.30 -6.21 1.30
C CYS A 86 2.66 -7.60 1.42
N ILE A 87 3.18 -8.56 0.66
CA ILE A 87 2.69 -9.94 0.61
C ILE A 87 3.74 -10.84 1.24
N TYR A 88 3.42 -11.41 2.40
CA TYR A 88 4.28 -12.37 3.09
C TYR A 88 3.92 -13.78 2.63
N LEU A 89 4.84 -14.43 1.93
CA LEU A 89 4.70 -15.81 1.49
C LEU A 89 5.28 -16.73 2.57
N LEU A 90 4.40 -17.40 3.32
CA LEU A 90 4.77 -18.34 4.40
C LEU A 90 5.19 -19.72 3.87
N ASP A 91 5.03 -19.93 2.57
CA ASP A 91 5.57 -21.06 1.83
C ASP A 91 5.85 -20.67 0.37
N ALA A 92 6.67 -21.49 -0.30
CA ALA A 92 7.00 -21.33 -1.71
C ALA A 92 6.11 -22.18 -2.64
N LYS A 93 4.88 -22.50 -2.22
CA LYS A 93 3.98 -23.33 -3.03
C LYS A 93 3.42 -22.54 -4.21
N LYS A 94 3.12 -23.26 -5.29
CA LYS A 94 2.60 -22.66 -6.54
C LYS A 94 1.27 -21.96 -6.30
N GLU A 95 0.46 -22.50 -5.41
CA GLU A 95 -0.84 -21.96 -5.01
C GLU A 95 -0.68 -20.60 -4.31
N SER A 96 0.29 -20.47 -3.42
CA SER A 96 0.61 -19.21 -2.74
C SER A 96 1.10 -18.13 -3.72
N VAL A 97 1.89 -18.53 -4.72
CA VAL A 97 2.29 -17.63 -5.82
C VAL A 97 1.09 -17.23 -6.69
N ALA A 98 0.15 -18.14 -6.94
CA ALA A 98 -1.06 -17.82 -7.70
C ALA A 98 -1.98 -16.86 -6.94
N GLU A 99 -2.12 -17.03 -5.62
CA GLU A 99 -2.92 -16.14 -4.79
C GLU A 99 -2.32 -14.74 -4.70
N SER A 100 -1.00 -14.63 -4.56
CA SER A 100 -0.32 -13.32 -4.58
C SER A 100 -0.54 -12.56 -5.88
N MET A 101 -0.66 -13.26 -7.02
CA MET A 101 -1.02 -12.63 -8.30
C MET A 101 -2.48 -12.16 -8.36
N ARG A 102 -3.40 -12.79 -7.62
CA ARG A 102 -4.78 -12.30 -7.47
C ARG A 102 -4.81 -11.01 -6.64
N ILE A 103 -4.02 -10.96 -5.56
CA ILE A 103 -3.84 -9.76 -4.75
C ILE A 103 -3.32 -8.59 -5.60
N VAL A 104 -2.27 -8.81 -6.39
CA VAL A 104 -1.71 -7.78 -7.29
C VAL A 104 -2.79 -7.18 -8.20
N ARG A 105 -3.68 -8.01 -8.76
CA ARG A 105 -4.77 -7.53 -9.62
C ARG A 105 -5.85 -6.75 -8.88
N ARG A 106 -6.04 -6.99 -7.57
CA ARG A 106 -6.99 -6.25 -6.71
C ARG A 106 -6.53 -4.82 -6.46
N PHE A 107 -5.23 -4.52 -6.58
CA PHE A 107 -4.63 -3.23 -6.20
C PHE A 107 -3.78 -2.59 -7.31
N PRO A 108 -4.34 -2.29 -8.49
CA PRO A 108 -3.56 -1.88 -9.68
C PRO A 108 -2.79 -0.56 -9.55
N TYR A 109 -3.02 0.22 -8.49
CA TYR A 109 -2.39 1.53 -8.26
C TYR A 109 -1.29 1.49 -7.18
N SER A 110 -0.88 0.28 -6.77
CA SER A 110 0.05 0.05 -5.68
C SER A 110 1.42 -0.42 -6.17
N SER A 111 2.43 -0.14 -5.35
CA SER A 111 3.72 -0.82 -5.34
C SER A 111 3.62 -2.13 -4.57
N TYR A 112 4.40 -3.14 -4.94
CA TYR A 112 4.33 -4.48 -4.35
C TYR A 112 5.68 -4.90 -3.78
N SER A 113 5.63 -5.46 -2.56
CA SER A 113 6.75 -6.12 -1.90
C SER A 113 6.37 -7.56 -1.62
N PHE A 114 7.24 -8.50 -2.01
CA PHE A 114 7.05 -9.92 -1.72
C PHE A 114 8.11 -10.33 -0.69
N VAL A 115 7.66 -10.82 0.46
CA VAL A 115 8.54 -11.26 1.54
C VAL A 115 8.43 -12.77 1.66
N LEU A 116 9.50 -13.48 1.33
CA LEU A 116 9.57 -14.93 1.51
C LEU A 116 9.98 -15.24 2.94
N LEU A 117 9.04 -15.70 3.76
CA LEU A 117 9.32 -16.09 5.13
C LEU A 117 9.77 -17.56 5.15
N SER A 118 11.02 -17.77 5.54
CA SER A 118 11.54 -19.11 5.82
C SER A 118 11.17 -19.51 7.26
N PRO A 119 10.82 -20.78 7.54
CA PRO A 119 10.48 -21.25 8.89
C PRO A 119 11.54 -20.95 9.96
N SER A 120 12.78 -20.71 9.54
CA SER A 120 13.94 -20.44 10.39
C SER A 120 13.99 -19.02 10.99
N PHE A 121 13.14 -18.10 10.54
CA PHE A 121 13.08 -16.74 11.06
C PHE A 121 11.67 -16.45 11.60
N ALA A 122 11.43 -16.84 12.85
CA ALA A 122 10.25 -16.44 13.59
C ALA A 122 10.44 -15.02 14.14
N GLY A 123 10.32 -14.03 13.26
CA GLY A 123 10.27 -12.63 13.61
C GLY A 123 9.38 -11.91 12.63
N SER A 124 8.29 -11.31 13.11
CA SER A 124 7.42 -10.43 12.31
C SER A 124 8.22 -9.21 11.91
N THR A 125 8.95 -9.30 10.80
CA THR A 125 9.58 -8.14 10.17
C THR A 125 8.50 -7.47 9.34
N SER A 126 7.88 -6.44 9.91
CA SER A 126 7.14 -5.44 9.15
C SER A 126 8.04 -4.93 8.02
N CYS A 127 7.50 -4.84 6.81
CA CYS A 127 8.13 -4.19 5.67
C CYS A 127 8.70 -2.82 6.12
N ALA A 128 10.03 -2.65 6.11
CA ALA A 128 10.65 -1.39 6.51
C ALA A 128 10.19 -0.25 5.58
N ARG A 129 9.76 0.86 6.20
CA ARG A 129 9.32 2.10 5.53
C ARG A 129 10.47 2.79 4.81
#